data_AF-A0A078M2C4-F1
#
_entry.id   AF-A0A078M2C4-F1
#
_cell.length_a   1.000
_cell.length_b   1.000
_cell.length_c   1.000
_cell.angle_alpha   90.00
_cell.angle_beta   90.00
_cell.angle_gamma   90.00
#
_symmetry.space_group_name_H-M   'P 1'
#
loop_
_entity.id
_entity.type
_entity.pdbx_description
1 polymer ?
#
loop_
_entity_poly.entity_id
_entity_poly.type
_entity_poly.pdbx_seq_one_letter_code
_entity_poly.pdbx_strand_id
1 'polypeptide(L)'
;MKLLLLFISVLNLIYVFITSVSDEFDNIFLVPFGFPLITTTILFILSVVSFIFDENGTSKRTLSILNTIINTLPILLVAQMFIFL
;
A
#
# COMPACT_ATOMS: atom_id res chain seq x y z
N MET A 1 -0.53 23.20 3.50
CA MET A 1 0.03 21.83 3.37
C MET A 1 0.41 21.21 4.70
N LYS A 2 1.28 21.81 5.53
CA LYS A 2 1.70 21.21 6.82
C LYS A 2 0.53 20.89 7.77
N LEU A 3 -0.45 21.79 7.89
CA LEU A 3 -1.62 21.58 8.77
C LEU A 3 -2.51 20.41 8.31
N LEU A 4 -2.63 20.23 6.99
CA LEU A 4 -3.45 19.17 6.39
C LEU A 4 -2.77 17.81 6.51
N LEU A 5 -1.44 17.76 6.35
CA LEU A 5 -0.65 16.56 6.65
C LEU A 5 -0.73 16.18 8.13
N LEU A 6 -0.69 17.17 9.03
CA LEU A 6 -0.80 16.94 10.47
C LEU A 6 -2.18 16.41 10.85
N PHE A 7 -3.25 16.95 10.23
CA PHE A 7 -4.61 16.45 10.39
C PHE A 7 -4.77 15.00 9.88
N ILE A 8 -4.23 14.68 8.70
CA ILE A 8 -4.22 13.32 8.15
C ILE A 8 -3.45 12.37 9.08
N SER A 9 -2.29 12.79 9.60
CA SER A 9 -1.52 11.99 10.57
C SER A 9 -2.31 11.68 11.84
N VAL A 10 -3.05 12.65 12.39
CA VAL A 10 -3.89 12.44 13.58
C VAL A 10 -5.02 11.45 13.28
N LEU A 11 -5.69 11.57 12.14
CA LEU A 11 -6.72 10.61 11.71
C LEU A 11 -6.16 9.20 11.52
N ASN A 12 -4.95 9.08 10.96
CA ASN A 12 -4.28 7.80 10.76
C ASN A 12 -3.92 7.14 12.11
N LEU A 13 -3.53 7.94 13.09
CA LEU A 13 -3.21 7.47 14.45
C LEU A 13 -4.45 6.99 15.19
N ILE A 14 -5.58 7.70 15.04
CA ILE A 14 -6.89 7.28 15.54
C ILE A 14 -7.34 5.98 14.88
N TYR A 15 -7.22 5.88 13.55
CA TYR A 15 -7.57 4.68 12.79
C TYR A 15 -6.78 3.48 13.30
N VAL A 16 -5.45 3.60 13.40
CA VAL A 16 -4.56 2.57 13.95
C VAL A 16 -4.97 2.15 15.35
N PHE A 17 -5.26 3.11 16.23
CA PHE A 17 -5.67 2.83 17.60
C PHE A 17 -7.00 2.04 17.64
N ILE A 18 -8.04 2.54 16.98
CA ILE A 18 -9.38 1.92 16.97
C ILE A 18 -9.32 0.48 16.49
N THR A 19 -8.58 0.24 15.41
CA THR A 19 -8.54 -1.08 14.78
C THR A 19 -7.47 -2.00 15.41
N SER A 20 -6.56 -1.48 16.24
CA SER A 20 -5.73 -2.29 17.16
C SER A 20 -6.46 -2.73 18.43
N VAL A 21 -7.54 -2.03 18.79
CA VAL A 21 -8.38 -2.31 19.97
C VAL A 21 -9.68 -3.02 19.59
N SER A 22 -10.00 -3.11 18.29
CA SER A 22 -11.18 -3.86 17.84
C SER A 22 -10.93 -5.36 17.92
N ASP A 23 -11.88 -6.10 18.49
CA ASP A 23 -11.82 -7.55 18.64
C ASP A 23 -11.89 -8.31 17.30
N GLU A 24 -12.05 -7.61 16.16
CA GLU A 24 -12.08 -8.18 14.81
C GLU A 24 -10.68 -8.43 14.21
N PHE A 25 -9.73 -8.93 15.01
CA PHE A 25 -8.44 -9.42 14.50
C PHE A 25 -8.59 -10.57 13.50
N ASP A 26 -9.74 -11.23 13.49
CA ASP A 26 -10.05 -12.34 12.58
C ASP A 26 -10.19 -11.88 11.12
N ASN A 27 -10.51 -10.59 10.88
CA ASN A 27 -10.66 -10.08 9.52
C ASN A 27 -9.50 -9.17 9.11
N ILE A 28 -8.43 -9.80 8.61
CA ILE A 28 -7.21 -9.15 8.14
C ILE A 28 -7.46 -8.05 7.09
N PHE A 29 -8.62 -8.04 6.42
CA PHE A 29 -8.98 -7.04 5.42
C PHE A 29 -9.42 -5.68 6.03
N LEU A 30 -9.81 -5.65 7.30
CA LEU A 30 -10.36 -4.45 7.99
C LEU A 30 -9.41 -3.87 9.06
N VAL A 31 -8.41 -4.63 9.49
CA VAL A 31 -7.44 -4.27 10.55
C VAL A 31 -6.34 -3.34 9.98
N PRO A 32 -5.84 -2.32 10.73
CA PRO A 32 -5.02 -1.27 10.13
C PRO A 32 -3.61 -1.75 9.81
N PHE A 33 -3.16 -2.82 10.49
CA PHE A 33 -1.90 -3.53 10.30
C PHE A 33 -2.08 -4.78 9.42
N GLY A 34 -3.30 -5.03 8.91
CA GLY A 34 -3.61 -6.15 8.05
C GLY A 34 -3.33 -5.86 6.58
N PHE A 35 -4.27 -6.24 5.72
CA PHE A 35 -4.18 -6.12 4.27
C PHE A 35 -3.87 -4.69 3.77
N PRO A 36 -4.46 -3.62 4.32
CA PRO A 36 -4.17 -2.25 3.88
C PRO A 36 -2.71 -1.83 4.12
N LEU A 37 -2.11 -2.20 5.25
CA LEU A 37 -0.71 -1.87 5.54
C LEU A 37 0.26 -2.66 4.65
N ILE A 38 -0.01 -3.96 4.48
CA ILE A 38 0.80 -4.86 3.66
C ILE A 38 0.81 -4.38 2.20
N THR A 39 -0.36 -4.10 1.64
CA THR A 39 -0.50 -3.59 0.26
C THR A 39 0.22 -2.27 0.06
N THR A 40 0.05 -1.31 0.98
CA THR A 40 0.70 0.01 0.90
C THR A 40 2.22 -0.11 1.01
N THR A 41 2.73 -1.01 1.86
CA THR A 41 4.16 -1.25 2.03
C THR A 41 4.79 -1.88 0.79
N ILE A 42 4.14 -2.88 0.19
CA ILE A 42 4.60 -3.51 -1.06
C ILE A 42 4.65 -2.48 -2.18
N LEU A 43 3.60 -1.66 -2.32
CA LEU A 43 3.54 -0.59 -3.31
C LEU A 43 4.64 0.43 -3.15
N PHE A 44 4.90 0.86 -1.91
CA PHE A 44 5.97 1.79 -1.60
C PHE A 44 7.35 1.23 -2.01
N ILE A 45 7.64 -0.01 -1.64
CA ILE A 45 8.89 -0.68 -2.02
C ILE A 45 9.04 -0.75 -3.53
N LEU A 46 7.99 -1.19 -4.25
CA LEU A 46 8.06 -1.30 -5.71
C LEU A 46 8.24 0.08 -6.37
N SER A 47 7.59 1.12 -5.86
CA SER A 47 7.77 2.50 -6.34
C SER A 47 9.21 2.99 -6.14
N VAL A 48 9.82 2.71 -4.99
CA VAL A 48 11.23 3.05 -4.72
C VAL A 48 12.16 2.28 -5.66
N VAL A 49 11.91 0.99 -5.89
CA VAL A 49 12.70 0.19 -6.83
C VAL A 49 12.58 0.76 -8.25
N SER A 50 11.37 1.12 -8.69
CA SER A 50 11.19 1.73 -10.01
C SER A 50 11.94 3.04 -10.16
N PHE A 51 11.92 3.89 -9.12
CA PHE A 51 12.64 5.15 -9.11
C PHE A 51 14.16 4.95 -9.24
N ILE A 52 14.73 4.02 -8.46
CA ILE A 52 16.16 3.68 -8.53
C ILE A 52 16.53 3.14 -9.91
N PHE A 53 15.66 2.34 -10.52
CA PHE A 53 15.90 1.78 -11.86
C PHE A 53 15.84 2.84 -12.97
N ASP A 54 14.93 3.81 -12.84
CA ASP A 54 14.83 4.94 -13.76
C ASP A 54 16.09 5.83 -13.70
N GLU A 55 16.56 6.14 -12.48
CA GLU A 55 17.74 6.98 -12.25
C GLU A 55 19.05 6.34 -12.73
N ASN A 56 19.17 5.01 -12.66
CA ASN A 56 20.35 4.27 -13.12
C ASN A 56 20.42 4.05 -14.64
N GLY A 57 19.51 4.64 -15.43
CA GLY A 57 19.52 4.51 -16.89
C GLY A 57 19.19 3.09 -17.36
N THR A 58 18.38 2.34 -16.60
CA THR A 58 18.01 0.97 -16.96
C THR A 58 17.19 0.95 -18.25
N SER A 59 17.24 -0.16 -19.00
CA SER A 59 16.53 -0.28 -20.27
C SER A 59 15.04 0.07 -20.15
N LYS A 60 14.51 0.82 -21.13
CA LYS A 60 13.08 1.19 -21.19
C LYS A 60 12.14 -0.02 -21.09
N ARG A 61 12.58 -1.18 -21.58
CA ARG A 61 11.84 -2.45 -21.49
C ARG A 61 11.73 -2.93 -20.04
N THR A 62 12.82 -2.88 -19.27
CA THR A 62 12.84 -3.27 -17.85
C THR A 62 11.94 -2.36 -17.02
N LEU A 63 12.03 -1.05 -17.23
CA LEU A 63 11.20 -0.06 -16.54
C LEU A 63 9.71 -0.24 -16.86
N SER A 64 9.38 -0.52 -18.13
CA SER A 64 8.01 -0.81 -18.55
C SER A 64 7.43 -2.04 -17.84
N ILE A 65 8.21 -3.13 -17.72
CA ILE A 65 7.78 -4.33 -17.00
C ILE A 65 7.56 -4.03 -15.52
N LEU A 66 8.48 -3.28 -14.89
CA LEU A 66 8.39 -2.88 -13.49
C LEU A 66 7.12 -2.03 -13.23
N ASN A 67 6.84 -1.06 -14.10
CA ASN A 67 5.62 -0.27 -14.04
C ASN A 67 4.35 -1.12 -14.21
N THR A 68 4.35 -2.09 -15.12
CA THR A 68 3.21 -2.99 -15.27
C THR A 68 2.97 -3.79 -13.99
N ILE A 69 4.03 -4.30 -13.35
CA ILE A 69 3.93 -5.03 -12.07
C ILE A 69 3.39 -4.10 -10.97
N ILE A 70 3.96 -2.90 -10.81
CA ILE A 70 3.52 -1.91 -9.82
C ILE A 70 2.03 -1.58 -9.95
N ASN A 71 1.53 -1.49 -11.17
CA ASN A 71 0.14 -1.12 -11.42
C ASN A 71 -0.82 -2.32 -11.37
N THR A 72 -0.38 -3.52 -11.76
CA THR A 72 -1.24 -4.72 -11.80
C THR A 72 -1.36 -5.40 -10.43
N LEU A 73 -0.29 -5.39 -9.64
CA LEU A 73 -0.21 -6.07 -8.36
C LEU A 73 -1.21 -5.52 -7.32
N PRO A 74 -1.48 -4.19 -7.22
CA PRO A 74 -2.53 -3.64 -6.39
C PRO A 74 -3.93 -4.06 -6.83
N ILE A 75 -4.18 -4.11 -8.13
CA ILE A 75 -5.46 -4.54 -8.69
C ILE A 75 -5.73 -5.99 -8.29
N LEU A 76 -4.72 -6.85 -8.41
CA LEU A 76 -4.81 -8.25 -8.01
C LEU A 76 -5.02 -8.39 -6.50
N LEU A 77 -4.32 -7.61 -5.68
CA LEU A 77 -4.49 -7.60 -4.22
C LEU A 77 -5.91 -7.16 -3.83
N VAL A 78 -6.39 -6.02 -4.34
CA VAL A 78 -7.75 -5.54 -4.08
C VAL A 78 -8.80 -6.53 -4.60
N ALA A 79 -8.56 -7.20 -5.73
CA ALA A 79 -9.46 -8.24 -6.24
C ALA A 79 -9.65 -9.41 -5.27
N GLN A 80 -8.62 -9.77 -4.47
CA GLN A 80 -8.74 -10.83 -3.46
C GLN A 80 -9.78 -10.47 -2.41
N MET A 81 -9.92 -9.19 -2.06
CA MET A 81 -10.91 -8.73 -1.08
C MET A 81 -12.34 -9.08 -1.51
N PHE A 82 -12.63 -9.13 -2.82
CA PHE A 82 -13.97 -9.49 -3.33
C PHE A 82 -14.25 -11.00 -3.31
N ILE A 83 -13.23 -11.85 -3.18
CA ILE A 83 -13.39 -13.31 -3.10
C ILE A 83 -13.66 -13.74 -1.64
N PHE A 84 -13.16 -12.97 -0.67
CA PHE A 84 -13.28 -13.24 0.76
C PHE A 84 -14.37 -12.41 1.47
N LEU A 85 -15.11 -11.57 0.74
CA LEU A 85 -16.31 -10.84 1.21
C LEU A 85 -17.58 -11.67 0.95
#